data_AF-A0A7X3MHZ0-F1
#
_entry.id   AF-A0A7X3MHZ0-F1
#
_cell.length_a   1.000
_cell.length_b   1.000
_cell.length_c   1.000
_cell.angle_alpha   90.00
_cell.angle_beta   90.00
_cell.angle_gamma   90.00
#
_symmetry.space_group_name_H-M   'P 1'
#
loop_
_entity.id
_entity.type
_entity.pdbx_description
1 polymer ?
#
loop_
_entity_poly.entity_id
_entity_poly.type
_entity_poly.pdbx_seq_one_letter_code
_entity_poly.pdbx_strand_id
1 'polypeptide(L)'
;MEEYAAIEKAYMEFSGDKDAFCKAYKKNEDGIAERIQREVNMQHINAQSEAERAQKAMEERIAELEKALEREQEWRPYEDTDNVQQADYERLASQSDTEHMSDEKAKDLLYEWYGFAKEKIKIHRTLPRYEVNRHRQLRKVGEIDRAPLYNATDWNYIRFDCGCMSYELYNDNLRPYMH
;
A
#
# COMPACT_ATOMS: atom_id res chain seq x y z
N MET A 1 16.11 -36.96 -0.62
CA MET A 1 16.17 -38.05 -1.64
C MET A 1 17.54 -38.09 -2.31
N GLU A 2 18.26 -36.97 -2.38
CA GLU A 2 19.59 -36.83 -3.02
C GLU A 2 20.73 -37.50 -2.23
N GLU A 3 20.70 -37.47 -0.89
CA GLU A 3 21.71 -38.15 -0.05
C GLU A 3 21.82 -39.66 -0.30
N TYR A 4 20.68 -40.34 -0.40
CA TYR A 4 20.64 -41.78 -0.66
C TYR A 4 21.16 -42.12 -2.07
N ALA A 5 20.88 -41.27 -3.06
CA ALA A 5 21.39 -41.45 -4.42
C ALA A 5 22.92 -41.25 -4.49
N ALA A 6 23.47 -40.27 -3.75
CA ALA A 6 24.91 -40.06 -3.67
C ALA A 6 25.64 -41.22 -2.96
N ILE A 7 25.04 -41.76 -1.89
CA ILE A 7 25.55 -42.95 -1.18
C ILE A 7 25.48 -44.20 -2.08
N GLU A 8 24.37 -44.39 -2.80
CA GLU A 8 24.19 -45.52 -3.72
C GLU A 8 25.21 -45.47 -4.88
N LYS A 9 25.42 -44.29 -5.48
CA LYS A 9 26.44 -44.09 -6.51
C LYS A 9 27.85 -44.41 -6.00
N ALA A 10 28.21 -43.90 -4.82
CA ALA A 10 29.50 -44.19 -4.21
C ALA A 10 29.67 -45.67 -3.82
N TYR A 11 28.58 -46.36 -3.47
CA TYR A 11 28.58 -47.80 -3.22
C TYR A 11 28.77 -48.61 -4.51
N MET A 12 28.11 -48.23 -5.61
CA MET A 12 28.27 -48.89 -6.91
C MET A 12 29.70 -48.76 -7.48
N GLU A 13 30.41 -47.68 -7.13
CA GLU A 13 31.82 -47.45 -7.50
C GLU A 13 32.82 -48.15 -6.56
N PHE A 14 32.37 -48.68 -5.41
CA PHE A 14 33.24 -49.30 -4.42
C PHE A 14 33.48 -50.78 -4.70
N SER A 15 34.74 -51.21 -4.71
CA SER A 15 35.12 -52.62 -4.91
C SER A 15 35.02 -53.41 -3.61
N GLY A 16 33.81 -53.79 -3.20
CA GLY A 16 33.59 -54.62 -2.01
C GLY A 16 32.12 -54.93 -1.73
N ASP A 17 31.87 -55.74 -0.71
CA ASP A 17 30.51 -56.02 -0.28
C ASP A 17 29.92 -54.86 0.56
N LYS A 18 28.61 -54.94 0.85
CA LYS A 18 27.89 -53.91 1.60
C LYS A 18 28.49 -53.69 3.00
N ASP A 19 28.95 -54.74 3.67
CA ASP A 19 29.50 -54.65 5.02
C ASP A 19 30.87 -53.97 5.03
N ALA A 20 31.70 -54.23 4.01
CA ALA A 20 32.97 -53.54 3.79
C ALA A 20 32.75 -52.04 3.53
N PHE A 21 31.80 -51.68 2.66
CA PHE A 21 31.46 -50.27 2.39
C PHE A 21 30.93 -49.57 3.65
N CYS A 22 30.02 -50.18 4.40
CA CYS A 22 29.49 -49.60 5.63
C CYS A 22 30.57 -49.37 6.69
N LYS A 23 31.59 -50.24 6.78
CA LYS A 23 32.74 -50.05 7.69
C LYS A 23 33.65 -48.92 7.21
N ALA A 24 33.96 -48.88 5.92
CA ALA A 24 34.80 -47.84 5.32
C ALA A 24 34.14 -46.45 5.44
N TYR A 25 32.84 -46.35 5.14
CA TYR A 25 32.05 -45.13 5.29
C TYR A 25 32.01 -44.64 6.74
N LYS A 26 31.74 -45.52 7.71
CA LYS A 26 31.69 -45.16 9.15
C LYS A 26 33.05 -44.69 9.71
N LYS A 27 34.15 -45.22 9.18
CA LYS A 27 35.50 -44.81 9.57
C LYS A 27 36.05 -43.66 8.73
N ASN A 28 35.31 -43.22 7.71
CA ASN A 28 35.77 -42.30 6.69
C ASN A 28 37.11 -42.73 6.06
N GLU A 29 37.29 -44.05 5.87
CA GLU A 29 38.46 -44.60 5.17
C GLU A 29 38.50 -44.00 3.75
N ASP A 30 39.68 -43.54 3.33
CA ASP A 30 39.92 -42.82 2.07
C ASP A 30 39.03 -41.58 1.82
N GLY A 31 38.42 -41.01 2.87
CA GLY A 31 37.59 -39.81 2.76
C GLY A 31 36.24 -40.02 2.08
N ILE A 32 35.76 -41.26 1.99
CA ILE A 32 34.52 -41.62 1.28
C ILE A 32 33.31 -40.84 1.82
N ALA A 33 33.18 -40.70 3.15
CA ALA A 33 32.05 -40.01 3.75
C ALA A 33 32.10 -38.50 3.50
N GLU A 34 33.28 -37.88 3.58
CA GLU A 34 33.48 -36.47 3.26
C GLU A 34 33.18 -36.14 1.79
N ARG A 35 33.58 -37.03 0.87
CA ARG A 35 33.32 -36.84 -0.57
C ARG A 35 31.82 -36.88 -0.88
N ILE A 36 31.08 -37.83 -0.30
CA ILE A 36 29.62 -37.94 -0.46
C ILE A 36 28.93 -36.71 0.12
N GLN A 37 29.30 -36.29 1.34
CA GLN A 37 28.71 -35.10 1.96
C GLN A 37 28.98 -33.82 1.14
N ARG A 38 30.19 -33.70 0.57
CA ARG A 38 30.54 -32.57 -0.29
C ARG A 38 29.72 -32.55 -1.59
N GLU A 39 29.46 -33.70 -2.20
CA GLU A 39 28.62 -33.81 -3.41
C GLU A 39 27.18 -33.38 -3.10
N VAL A 40 26.60 -33.88 -2.01
CA VAL A 40 25.25 -33.50 -1.56
C VAL A 40 25.18 -32.01 -1.22
N ASN A 41 26.14 -31.49 -0.46
CA ASN A 41 26.17 -30.06 -0.11
C ASN A 41 26.28 -29.19 -1.37
N MET A 42 27.07 -29.61 -2.36
CA MET A 42 27.20 -28.90 -3.63
C MET A 42 25.90 -28.93 -4.43
N GLN A 43 25.19 -30.06 -4.46
CA GLN A 43 23.88 -30.17 -5.10
C GLN A 43 22.86 -29.25 -4.43
N HIS A 44 22.82 -29.22 -3.10
CA HIS A 44 21.95 -28.30 -2.36
C HIS A 44 22.28 -26.84 -2.62
N ILE A 45 23.57 -26.45 -2.60
CA ILE A 45 23.99 -25.08 -2.91
C ILE A 45 23.63 -24.70 -4.35
N ASN A 46 23.83 -25.59 -5.31
CA ASN A 46 23.48 -25.35 -6.70
C ASN A 46 21.96 -25.22 -6.87
N ALA A 47 21.17 -26.14 -6.30
CA ALA A 47 19.72 -26.10 -6.34
C ALA A 47 19.17 -24.84 -5.65
N GLN A 48 19.76 -24.44 -4.52
CA GLN A 48 19.43 -23.19 -3.85
C GLN A 48 19.77 -21.99 -4.72
N SER A 49 20.95 -21.96 -5.34
CA SER A 49 21.35 -20.86 -6.23
C SER A 49 20.44 -20.77 -7.46
N GLU A 50 20.02 -21.90 -8.03
CA GLU A 50 19.07 -21.96 -9.13
C GLU A 50 17.69 -21.46 -8.70
N ALA A 51 17.20 -21.87 -7.53
CA ALA A 51 15.96 -21.38 -6.96
C ALA A 51 16.00 -19.87 -6.70
N GLU A 52 17.09 -19.36 -6.12
CA GLU A 52 17.30 -17.93 -5.89
C GLU A 52 17.33 -17.13 -7.20
N ARG A 53 17.99 -17.65 -8.24
CA ARG A 53 17.98 -17.04 -9.58
C ARG A 53 16.59 -17.02 -10.19
N ALA A 54 15.85 -18.13 -10.08
CA ALA A 54 14.49 -18.22 -10.58
C ALA A 54 13.55 -17.26 -9.83
N GLN A 55 13.69 -17.18 -8.51
CA GLN A 55 12.92 -16.25 -7.67
C GLN A 55 13.19 -14.81 -8.08
N LYS A 56 14.47 -14.43 -8.24
CA LYS A 56 14.83 -13.08 -8.68
C LYS A 56 14.26 -12.75 -10.06
N ALA A 57 14.32 -13.68 -11.01
CA ALA A 57 13.74 -13.49 -12.34
C ALA A 57 12.22 -13.33 -12.28
N MET A 58 11.53 -14.04 -11.39
CA MET A 58 10.10 -13.87 -11.17
C MET A 58 9.77 -12.51 -10.54
N GLU A 59 10.53 -12.06 -9.54
CA GLU A 59 10.37 -10.75 -8.92
C GLU A 59 10.55 -9.62 -9.93
N GLU A 60 11.58 -9.71 -10.79
CA GLU A 60 11.78 -8.76 -11.89
C GLU A 60 10.59 -8.74 -12.87
N ARG A 61 10.05 -9.92 -13.20
CA ARG A 61 8.88 -10.03 -14.08
C ARG A 61 7.61 -9.47 -13.44
N ILE A 62 7.40 -9.70 -12.15
CA ILE A 62 6.27 -9.13 -11.40
C ILE A 62 6.36 -7.61 -11.43
N ALA A 63 7.53 -7.03 -11.14
CA ALA A 63 7.72 -5.58 -11.17
C ALA A 63 7.46 -4.98 -12.56
N GLU A 64 7.87 -5.67 -13.63
CA GLU A 64 7.59 -5.26 -15.01
C GLU A 64 6.08 -5.29 -15.32
N LEU A 65 5.40 -6.38 -14.94
CA LEU A 65 3.97 -6.55 -15.16
C LEU A 65 3.14 -5.56 -14.35
N GLU A 66 3.51 -5.28 -13.10
CA GLU A 66 2.88 -4.27 -12.26
C GLU A 66 3.00 -2.88 -12.89
N LYS A 67 4.18 -2.54 -13.42
CA LYS A 67 4.39 -1.27 -14.14
C LYS A 67 3.57 -1.18 -15.43
N ALA A 68 3.48 -2.27 -16.19
CA ALA A 68 2.65 -2.33 -17.39
C ALA A 68 1.17 -2.16 -17.04
N LEU A 69 0.72 -2.81 -15.97
CA LEU A 69 -0.65 -2.73 -15.47
C LEU A 69 -1.00 -1.32 -15.00
N GLU A 70 -0.12 -0.65 -14.25
CA GLU A 70 -0.32 0.73 -13.80
C GLU A 70 -0.51 1.69 -14.98
N ARG A 71 0.29 1.51 -16.04
CA ARG A 71 0.16 2.28 -17.28
C ARG A 71 -1.16 1.99 -18.01
N GLU A 72 -1.56 0.73 -18.10
CA GLU A 72 -2.81 0.33 -18.78
C GLU A 72 -4.07 0.76 -18.03
N GLN A 73 -4.01 0.81 -16.70
CA GLN A 73 -5.15 1.24 -15.88
C GLN A 73 -5.45 2.73 -16.06
N GLU A 74 -4.46 3.52 -16.50
CA GLU A 74 -4.62 4.96 -16.80
C GLU A 74 -5.25 5.71 -15.63
N TRP A 75 -4.69 5.53 -14.43
CA TRP A 75 -5.14 6.24 -13.24
C TRP A 75 -5.06 7.76 -13.46
N ARG A 76 -6.14 8.45 -13.10
CA ARG A 76 -6.27 9.90 -13.18
C ARG A 76 -6.83 10.44 -11.87
N PRO A 77 -6.44 11.67 -11.46
CA PRO A 77 -7.06 12.33 -10.32
C PRO A 77 -8.58 12.35 -10.45
N TYR A 78 -9.25 12.04 -9.36
CA TYR A 78 -10.71 12.05 -9.27
C TYR A 78 -11.17 13.06 -8.23
N GLU A 79 -12.12 13.90 -8.64
CA GLU A 79 -12.87 14.80 -7.77
C GLU A 79 -14.37 14.57 -7.99
N ASP A 80 -15.13 14.51 -6.90
CA ASP A 80 -16.58 14.40 -6.95
C ASP A 80 -17.17 15.77 -7.28
N THR A 81 -17.95 15.84 -8.36
CA THR A 81 -18.58 17.07 -8.85
C THR A 81 -19.73 17.55 -7.97
N ASP A 82 -20.27 16.69 -7.11
CA ASP A 82 -21.34 17.06 -6.18
C ASP A 82 -20.80 17.85 -4.96
N ASN A 83 -19.48 17.78 -4.70
CA ASN A 83 -18.80 18.47 -3.59
C ASN A 83 -18.01 19.70 -4.07
N VAL A 84 -17.48 20.51 -3.12
CA VAL A 84 -16.65 21.68 -3.49
C VAL A 84 -15.43 21.16 -4.20
N GLN A 85 -15.10 21.72 -5.37
CA GLN A 85 -13.90 21.35 -6.11
C GLN A 85 -12.65 21.88 -5.41
N GLN A 86 -11.52 21.18 -5.54
CA GLN A 86 -10.29 21.60 -4.89
C GLN A 86 -9.84 23.00 -5.35
N ALA A 87 -9.99 23.30 -6.64
CA ALA A 87 -9.65 24.60 -7.20
C ALA A 87 -10.45 25.77 -6.57
N ASP A 88 -11.73 25.54 -6.26
CA ASP A 88 -12.58 26.56 -5.64
C ASP A 88 -12.19 26.81 -4.17
N TYR A 89 -11.84 25.75 -3.45
CA TYR A 89 -11.29 25.85 -2.11
C TYR A 89 -9.95 26.61 -2.12
N GLU A 90 -9.03 26.28 -3.03
CA GLU A 90 -7.73 26.93 -3.13
C GLU A 90 -7.85 28.41 -3.50
N ARG A 91 -8.80 28.77 -4.36
CA ARG A 91 -9.09 30.17 -4.69
C ARG A 91 -9.53 30.98 -3.47
N LEU A 92 -10.34 30.39 -2.58
CA LEU A 92 -10.70 30.99 -1.31
C LEU A 92 -9.49 31.07 -0.37
N ALA A 93 -8.73 29.98 -0.24
CA ALA A 93 -7.56 29.90 0.63
C ALA A 93 -6.45 30.88 0.24
N SER A 94 -6.31 31.21 -1.04
CA SER A 94 -5.23 32.06 -1.55
C SER A 94 -5.43 33.55 -1.30
N GLN A 95 -6.62 33.99 -0.84
CA GLN A 95 -6.84 35.41 -0.56
C GLN A 95 -6.13 35.81 0.74
N SER A 96 -5.48 36.97 0.76
CA SER A 96 -4.73 37.46 1.92
C SER A 96 -5.58 37.62 3.18
N ASP A 97 -6.85 37.94 2.99
CA ASP A 97 -7.79 38.26 4.06
C ASP A 97 -8.59 37.02 4.51
N THR A 98 -8.33 35.86 3.90
CA THR A 98 -8.97 34.60 4.30
C THR A 98 -8.36 34.08 5.59
N GLU A 99 -9.20 33.93 6.61
CA GLU A 99 -8.86 33.31 7.87
C GLU A 99 -8.99 31.78 7.77
N HIS A 100 -7.94 31.06 8.19
CA HIS A 100 -8.02 29.64 8.49
C HIS A 100 -8.54 29.45 9.92
N MET A 101 -9.81 29.07 10.05
CA MET A 101 -10.47 28.99 11.36
C MET A 101 -10.04 27.77 12.17
N SER A 102 -10.10 27.91 13.50
CA SER A 102 -10.08 26.78 14.43
C SER A 102 -11.42 26.03 14.38
N ASP A 103 -11.43 24.81 14.90
CA ASP A 103 -12.64 23.99 14.92
C ASP A 103 -13.72 24.59 15.83
N GLU A 104 -13.34 25.24 16.93
CA GLU A 104 -14.26 25.93 17.84
C GLU A 104 -14.95 27.10 17.13
N LYS A 105 -14.18 27.93 16.43
CA LYS A 105 -14.74 29.07 15.68
C LYS A 105 -15.66 28.62 14.55
N ALA A 106 -15.28 27.55 13.84
CA ALA A 106 -16.14 26.95 12.82
C ALA A 106 -17.46 26.40 13.42
N LYS A 107 -17.41 25.75 14.60
CA LYS A 107 -18.59 25.29 15.32
C LYS A 107 -19.47 26.45 15.81
N ASP A 108 -18.86 27.53 16.28
CA ASP A 108 -19.58 28.73 16.72
C ASP A 108 -20.37 29.33 15.56
N LEU A 109 -19.74 29.50 14.39
CA LEU A 109 -20.40 29.99 13.17
C LEU A 109 -21.57 29.09 12.76
N LEU A 110 -21.36 27.77 12.69
CA LEU A 110 -22.41 26.82 12.31
C LEU A 110 -23.60 26.81 13.30
N TYR A 111 -23.34 27.01 14.60
CA TYR A 111 -24.40 27.16 15.59
C TYR A 111 -25.15 28.49 15.42
N GLU A 112 -24.43 29.60 15.29
CA GLU A 112 -25.03 30.93 15.22
C GLU A 112 -25.84 31.14 13.95
N TRP A 113 -25.38 30.64 12.79
CA TRP A 113 -26.01 30.91 11.50
C TRP A 113 -27.05 29.85 11.13
N TYR A 114 -26.81 28.58 11.47
CA TYR A 114 -27.63 27.46 11.03
C TYR A 114 -28.27 26.68 12.18
N GLY A 115 -27.97 27.01 13.44
CA GLY A 115 -28.59 26.38 14.62
C GLY A 115 -28.08 24.97 14.93
N PHE A 116 -26.95 24.54 14.35
CA PHE A 116 -26.39 23.22 14.64
C PHE A 116 -25.88 23.12 16.08
N ALA A 117 -26.25 22.05 16.79
CA ALA A 117 -25.77 21.79 18.14
C ALA A 117 -24.25 21.53 18.16
N LYS A 118 -23.47 22.43 18.78
CA LYS A 118 -21.99 22.43 18.75
C LYS A 118 -21.37 21.10 19.15
N GLU A 119 -21.98 20.42 20.12
CA GLU A 119 -21.54 19.13 20.66
C GLU A 119 -21.73 17.96 19.68
N LYS A 120 -22.58 18.11 18.66
CA LYS A 120 -22.79 17.11 17.61
C LYS A 120 -21.96 17.38 16.35
N ILE A 121 -21.31 18.54 16.26
CA ILE A 121 -20.50 18.94 15.11
C ILE A 121 -19.10 18.33 15.21
N LYS A 122 -18.69 17.63 14.16
CA LYS A 122 -17.31 17.21 13.93
C LYS A 122 -16.78 17.91 12.68
N ILE A 123 -15.87 18.85 12.88
CA ILE A 123 -15.15 19.49 11.78
C ILE A 123 -14.16 18.49 11.20
N HIS A 124 -14.04 18.43 9.88
CA HIS A 124 -12.95 17.70 9.26
C HIS A 124 -12.05 18.66 8.49
N ARG A 125 -10.76 18.58 8.81
CA ARG A 125 -9.72 19.41 8.22
C ARG A 125 -8.98 18.73 7.08
N THR A 126 -9.31 17.47 6.78
CA THR A 126 -8.71 16.72 5.68
C THR A 126 -9.78 16.02 4.85
N LEU A 127 -9.52 15.88 3.55
CA LEU A 127 -10.32 15.05 2.64
C LEU A 127 -9.46 13.94 2.04
N PRO A 128 -10.02 12.74 1.81
CA PRO A 128 -9.34 11.72 1.02
C PRO A 128 -9.14 12.19 -0.43
N ARG A 129 -7.95 11.93 -0.97
CA ARG A 129 -7.63 12.11 -2.40
C ARG A 129 -7.78 10.78 -3.11
N TYR A 130 -8.53 10.77 -4.21
CA TYR A 130 -8.78 9.58 -5.00
C TYR A 130 -8.20 9.69 -6.41
N GLU A 131 -7.96 8.53 -6.99
CA GLU A 131 -7.78 8.36 -8.43
C GLU A 131 -8.81 7.38 -8.96
N VAL A 132 -9.17 7.57 -10.23
CA VAL A 132 -10.06 6.70 -10.97
C VAL A 132 -9.33 6.12 -12.18
N ASN A 133 -9.50 4.82 -12.43
CA ASN A 133 -8.92 4.16 -13.59
C ASN A 133 -9.91 4.10 -14.77
N ARG A 134 -9.46 3.63 -15.94
CA ARG A 134 -10.31 3.49 -17.14
C ARG A 134 -11.54 2.59 -16.94
N HIS A 135 -11.54 1.75 -15.91
CA HIS A 135 -12.62 0.84 -15.53
C HIS A 135 -13.53 1.41 -14.42
N ARG A 136 -13.39 2.69 -14.07
CA ARG A 136 -14.14 3.38 -13.00
C ARG A 136 -13.92 2.79 -11.60
N GLN A 137 -12.78 2.15 -11.38
CA GLN A 137 -12.39 1.75 -10.04
C GLN A 137 -11.72 2.92 -9.33
N LEU A 138 -12.10 3.16 -8.08
CA LEU A 138 -11.53 4.19 -7.24
C LEU A 138 -10.44 3.60 -6.34
N ARG A 139 -9.34 4.34 -6.15
CA ARG A 139 -8.34 4.06 -5.11
C ARG A 139 -8.02 5.32 -4.33
N LYS A 140 -7.88 5.20 -3.01
CA LYS A 140 -7.39 6.29 -2.15
C LYS A 140 -5.88 6.38 -2.32
N VAL A 141 -5.39 7.54 -2.73
CA VAL A 141 -3.94 7.80 -2.95
C VAL A 141 -3.33 8.71 -1.89
N GLY A 142 -4.15 9.36 -1.08
CA GLY A 142 -3.67 10.21 0.00
C GLY A 142 -4.78 11.02 0.65
N GLU A 143 -4.38 12.13 1.25
CA GLU A 143 -5.27 13.10 1.87
C GLU A 143 -4.82 14.52 1.49
N ILE A 144 -5.78 15.45 1.47
CA ILE A 144 -5.55 16.87 1.25
C ILE A 144 -5.98 17.66 2.48
N ASP A 145 -5.20 18.67 2.84
CA ASP A 145 -5.59 19.62 3.87
C ASP A 145 -6.69 20.54 3.34
N ARG A 146 -7.75 20.63 4.13
CA ARG A 146 -8.96 21.38 3.82
C ARG A 146 -9.55 21.98 5.09
N ALA A 147 -8.74 22.79 5.76
CA ALA A 147 -9.13 23.54 6.94
C ALA A 147 -10.39 24.40 6.69
N PRO A 148 -11.22 24.66 7.71
CA PRO A 148 -12.30 25.63 7.59
C PRO A 148 -11.75 27.04 7.27
N LEU A 149 -12.38 27.71 6.32
CA LEU A 149 -11.97 29.02 5.83
C LEU A 149 -13.10 30.03 5.98
N TYR A 150 -12.73 31.26 6.33
CA TYR A 150 -13.66 32.37 6.40
C TYR A 150 -13.02 33.64 5.87
N ASN A 151 -13.65 34.25 4.88
CA ASN A 151 -13.27 35.57 4.38
C ASN A 151 -14.45 36.54 4.57
N ALA A 152 -15.64 36.11 4.16
CA ALA A 152 -16.89 36.86 4.32
C ALA A 152 -18.11 35.91 4.47
N THR A 153 -19.28 36.49 4.73
CA THR A 153 -20.54 35.73 4.84
C THR A 153 -20.87 34.95 3.57
N ASP A 154 -20.58 35.50 2.40
CA ASP A 154 -20.76 34.88 1.10
C ASP A 154 -19.45 34.26 0.55
N TRP A 155 -18.40 34.19 1.36
CA TRP A 155 -17.11 33.62 0.97
C TRP A 155 -16.45 32.86 2.13
N ASN A 156 -16.81 31.58 2.25
CA ASN A 156 -16.38 30.70 3.33
C ASN A 156 -16.44 29.24 2.90
N TYR A 157 -15.78 28.38 3.67
CA TYR A 157 -15.81 26.94 3.49
C TYR A 157 -15.71 26.22 4.83
N ILE A 158 -16.62 25.29 5.10
CA ILE A 158 -16.54 24.39 6.27
C ILE A 158 -17.07 23.01 5.89
N ARG A 159 -16.25 21.96 6.06
CA ARG A 159 -16.70 20.56 5.93
C ARG A 159 -16.84 19.92 7.30
N PHE A 160 -18.01 19.36 7.58
CA PHE A 160 -18.33 18.85 8.91
C PHE A 160 -19.40 17.75 8.87
N ASP A 161 -19.42 16.92 9.89
CA ASP A 161 -20.56 16.06 10.19
C ASP A 161 -21.37 16.66 11.34
N CYS A 162 -22.68 16.49 11.29
CA CYS A 162 -23.55 16.73 12.44
C CYS A 162 -24.52 15.55 12.63
N GLY A 163 -24.29 14.76 13.67
CA GLY A 163 -25.04 13.52 13.88
C GLY A 163 -24.71 12.46 12.82
N CYS A 164 -25.72 12.01 12.07
CA CYS A 164 -25.57 10.99 11.02
C CYS A 164 -25.44 11.57 9.60
N MET A 165 -25.38 12.89 9.47
CA MET A 165 -25.35 13.59 8.19
C MET A 165 -24.02 14.33 8.03
N SER A 166 -23.52 14.37 6.80
CA SER A 166 -22.31 15.08 6.41
C SER A 166 -22.68 16.30 5.55
N TYR A 167 -21.99 17.41 5.77
CA TYR A 167 -22.28 18.69 5.14
C TYR A 167 -21.01 19.41 4.69
N GLU A 168 -21.17 20.22 3.65
CA GLU A 168 -20.26 21.31 3.30
C GLU A 168 -21.04 22.62 3.36
N LEU A 169 -20.51 23.59 4.09
CA LEU A 169 -20.89 25.00 3.94
C LEU A 169 -19.91 25.61 2.95
N TYR A 170 -20.41 26.20 1.86
CA TYR A 170 -19.61 26.90 0.88
C TYR A 170 -20.31 28.17 0.40
N ASN A 171 -19.70 29.33 0.62
CA ASN A 171 -20.21 30.64 0.20
C ASN A 171 -21.68 30.87 0.61
N ASP A 172 -21.96 30.67 1.90
CA ASP A 172 -23.32 30.74 2.50
C ASP A 172 -24.32 29.69 2.00
N ASN A 173 -23.86 28.67 1.28
CA ASN A 173 -24.69 27.57 0.84
C ASN A 173 -24.35 26.31 1.65
N LEU A 174 -25.28 25.91 2.52
CA LEU A 174 -25.21 24.66 3.25
C LEU A 174 -25.77 23.52 2.38
N ARG A 175 -24.91 22.54 2.06
CA ARG A 175 -25.28 21.39 1.23
C ARG A 175 -24.84 20.05 1.85
N PRO A 176 -25.54 18.95 1.55
CA PRO A 176 -25.07 17.61 1.90
C PRO A 176 -23.70 17.34 1.25
N TYR A 177 -22.84 16.63 1.97
CA TYR A 177 -21.56 16.14 1.45
C TYR A 177 -21.70 14.69 0.99
N MET A 178 -21.25 14.40 -0.23
CA MET A 178 -21.29 13.07 -0.84
C MET A 178 -19.97 12.33 -0.60
N HIS A 179 -20.05 11.06 -0.20
CA HIS A 179 -18.88 10.22 0.16
C HIS A 179 -18.40 9.36 -1.00
#